data_AF-A0A2N2HIU9-F1
#
_entry.id   AF-A0A2N2HIU9-F1
#
_cell.length_a   1.000
_cell.length_b   1.000
_cell.length_c   1.000
_cell.angle_alpha   90.00
_cell.angle_beta   90.00
_cell.angle_gamma   90.00
#
_symmetry.space_group_name_H-M   'P 1'
#
loop_
_entity.id
_entity.type
_entity.pdbx_description
1 polymer ?
#
loop_
_entity_poly.entity_id
_entity_poly.type
_entity_poly.pdbx_seq_one_letter_code
_entity_poly.pdbx_strand_id
1 'polypeptide(L)'
;MERRAKAATETGIYLFVLIGIVVGINVLSHGCGSVRGVYGRYDATRTERFTLSQGSGRLLTTLKQPMDVEVYVTRGLAKLDAFVFDLEDLLKEYERAGGGKFRYKLIEAKTDEQREAAKEAGLKEAAFGEGSETGEDQASIKQGYMGIVFKYGSEKDAIPILSPERTDGLEFWITNKVRELRDKA
;
A
#
# COMPACT_ATOMS: atom_id res chain seq x y z
N MET A 1 -68.89 -24.50 -31.66
CA MET A 1 -68.10 -24.16 -30.45
C MET A 1 -66.58 -24.37 -30.63
N GLU A 2 -66.12 -25.14 -31.63
CA GLU A 2 -64.69 -25.48 -31.79
C GLU A 2 -63.74 -24.33 -32.20
N ARG A 3 -64.22 -23.30 -32.92
CA ARG A 3 -63.36 -22.17 -33.33
C ARG A 3 -62.91 -21.30 -32.16
N ARG A 4 -63.72 -21.21 -31.10
CA ARG A 4 -63.37 -20.43 -29.89
C ARG A 4 -62.36 -21.16 -29.00
N ALA A 5 -62.37 -22.49 -29.01
CA ALA A 5 -61.39 -23.29 -28.27
C ALA A 5 -59.97 -23.16 -28.86
N LYS A 6 -59.84 -23.21 -30.20
CA LYS A 6 -58.53 -23.04 -30.87
C LYS A 6 -57.92 -21.65 -30.63
N ALA A 7 -58.72 -20.59 -30.77
CA ALA A 7 -58.26 -19.23 -30.51
C ALA A 7 -57.86 -19.01 -29.03
N ALA A 8 -58.58 -19.61 -28.08
CA ALA A 8 -58.23 -19.54 -26.66
C ALA A 8 -56.88 -20.24 -26.36
N THR A 9 -56.62 -21.40 -26.99
CA THR A 9 -55.35 -22.12 -26.86
C THR A 9 -54.19 -21.33 -27.45
N GLU A 10 -54.37 -20.70 -28.62
CA GLU A 10 -53.34 -19.85 -29.23
C GLU A 10 -53.03 -18.62 -28.35
N THR A 11 -54.05 -17.95 -27.81
CA THR A 11 -53.83 -16.82 -26.88
C THR A 11 -53.14 -17.23 -25.57
N GLY A 12 -53.41 -18.45 -25.08
CA GLY A 12 -52.75 -18.99 -23.89
C GLY A 12 -51.26 -19.23 -24.10
N ILE A 13 -50.87 -19.71 -25.29
CA ILE A 13 -49.46 -19.91 -25.65
C ILE A 13 -48.71 -18.58 -25.70
N TYR A 14 -49.28 -17.54 -26.32
CA TYR A 14 -48.64 -16.22 -26.35
C TYR A 14 -48.47 -15.60 -24.97
N LEU A 15 -49.46 -15.76 -24.08
CA LEU A 15 -49.38 -15.31 -22.69
C LEU A 15 -48.27 -16.05 -21.92
N PHE A 16 -48.13 -17.36 -22.13
CA PHE A 16 -47.07 -18.15 -21.49
C PHE A 16 -45.67 -17.74 -21.96
N VAL A 17 -45.51 -17.48 -23.26
CA VAL A 17 -44.25 -16.97 -23.82
C VAL A 17 -43.93 -15.59 -23.25
N LEU A 18 -44.92 -14.70 -23.16
CA LEU A 18 -44.73 -13.36 -22.60
C LEU A 18 -44.32 -13.41 -21.12
N ILE A 19 -44.99 -14.23 -20.31
CA ILE A 19 -44.64 -14.46 -18.90
C ILE A 19 -43.24 -15.06 -18.80
N GLY A 20 -42.89 -16.02 -19.66
CA GLY A 20 -41.56 -16.61 -19.72
C GLY A 20 -40.47 -15.58 -20.03
N ILE A 21 -40.73 -14.62 -20.92
CA ILE A 21 -39.81 -13.51 -21.23
C ILE A 21 -39.67 -12.57 -20.03
N VAL A 22 -40.78 -12.17 -19.40
CA VAL A 22 -40.77 -11.27 -18.24
C VAL A 22 -40.05 -11.91 -17.05
N VAL A 23 -40.31 -13.19 -16.78
CA VAL A 23 -39.62 -13.96 -15.73
C VAL A 23 -38.16 -14.17 -16.11
N GLY A 24 -37.84 -14.45 -17.38
CA GLY A 24 -36.47 -14.58 -17.87
C GLY A 24 -35.66 -13.30 -17.67
N ILE A 25 -36.22 -12.14 -18.01
CA ILE A 25 -35.59 -10.82 -17.80
C ILE A 25 -35.42 -10.54 -16.29
N ASN A 26 -36.40 -10.87 -15.47
CA ASN A 26 -36.35 -10.65 -14.03
C ASN A 26 -35.32 -11.57 -13.35
N VAL A 27 -35.24 -12.84 -13.75
CA VAL A 27 -34.23 -13.81 -13.29
C VAL A 27 -32.83 -13.45 -13.82
N LEU A 28 -32.69 -12.90 -15.01
CA LEU A 28 -31.41 -12.34 -15.48
C LEU A 28 -31.00 -11.12 -14.65
N SER A 29 -31.96 -10.29 -14.23
CA SER A 29 -31.72 -9.09 -13.42
C SER A 29 -31.41 -9.39 -11.95
N HIS A 30 -32.07 -10.40 -11.35
CA HIS A 30 -31.91 -10.76 -9.93
C HIS A 30 -31.01 -11.99 -9.69
N GLY A 31 -30.93 -12.93 -10.64
CA GLY A 31 -30.20 -14.20 -10.54
C GLY A 31 -28.78 -14.15 -11.11
N CYS A 32 -28.42 -13.13 -11.88
CA CYS A 32 -27.03 -12.88 -12.28
C CYS A 32 -26.28 -12.02 -11.25
N GLY A 33 -26.55 -12.22 -9.96
CA GLY A 33 -25.70 -11.69 -8.87
C GLY A 33 -24.42 -12.51 -8.67
N SER A 34 -24.39 -13.76 -9.14
CA SER A 34 -23.28 -14.69 -8.91
C SER A 34 -22.20 -14.68 -10.01
N VAL A 35 -22.39 -13.94 -11.10
CA VAL A 35 -21.33 -13.66 -12.10
C VAL A 35 -20.62 -12.33 -11.78
N ARG A 36 -20.70 -11.89 -10.52
CA ARG A 36 -19.98 -10.72 -9.99
C ARG A 36 -18.76 -11.14 -9.14
N GLY A 37 -18.23 -12.34 -9.38
CA GLY A 37 -17.06 -12.90 -8.70
C GLY A 37 -15.79 -12.99 -9.56
N VAL A 38 -15.86 -12.71 -10.87
CA VAL A 38 -14.71 -12.71 -11.80
C VAL A 38 -14.47 -11.34 -12.42
N TYR A 39 -14.96 -10.28 -11.78
CA TYR A 39 -14.29 -9.00 -11.90
C TYR A 39 -13.30 -8.96 -10.75
N GLY A 40 -12.09 -9.45 -11.00
CA GLY A 40 -10.94 -9.01 -10.23
C GLY A 40 -11.07 -7.50 -10.13
N ARG A 41 -11.18 -6.98 -8.90
CA ARG A 41 -11.22 -5.55 -8.66
C ARG A 41 -9.88 -5.01 -9.13
N TYR A 42 -9.77 -4.73 -10.42
CA TYR A 42 -8.70 -3.96 -10.99
C TYR A 42 -9.03 -2.53 -10.61
N ASP A 43 -8.66 -2.19 -9.37
CA ASP A 43 -8.76 -0.87 -8.80
C ASP A 43 -7.76 0.03 -9.54
N ALA A 44 -8.11 0.41 -10.78
CA ALA A 44 -7.32 1.30 -11.64
C ALA A 44 -7.35 2.76 -11.15
N THR A 45 -7.93 3.02 -9.98
CA THR A 45 -8.05 4.37 -9.40
C THR A 45 -6.98 4.67 -8.36
N ARG A 46 -6.16 3.70 -7.94
CA ARG A 46 -4.96 4.02 -7.17
C ARG A 46 -3.89 4.55 -8.10
N THR A 47 -3.56 5.82 -7.95
CA THR A 47 -2.32 6.39 -8.45
C THR A 47 -1.16 5.63 -7.79
N GLU A 48 -0.70 4.58 -8.48
CA GLU A 48 0.32 3.59 -8.12
C GLU A 48 1.74 4.17 -8.06
N ARG A 49 1.93 5.38 -7.47
CA ARG A 49 3.27 5.99 -7.34
C ARG A 49 4.25 5.08 -6.57
N PHE A 50 3.74 4.20 -5.71
CA PHE A 50 4.54 3.17 -5.03
C PHE A 50 3.89 1.80 -5.18
N THR A 51 4.13 1.14 -6.31
CA THR A 51 3.77 -0.28 -6.50
C THR A 51 4.99 -1.12 -6.25
N LEU A 52 4.90 -1.98 -5.24
CA LEU A 52 5.97 -2.91 -4.90
C LEU A 52 6.28 -3.81 -6.11
N SER A 53 7.55 -3.90 -6.51
CA SER A 53 7.93 -4.82 -7.58
C SER A 53 7.62 -6.28 -7.19
N GLN A 54 7.33 -7.13 -8.18
CA GLN A 54 7.07 -8.55 -7.93
C GLN A 54 8.24 -9.24 -7.19
N GLY A 55 9.47 -8.78 -7.40
CA GLY A 55 10.66 -9.27 -6.71
C GLY A 55 10.66 -8.95 -5.22
N SER A 56 10.40 -7.69 -4.86
CA SER A 56 10.29 -7.24 -3.47
C SER A 56 9.15 -7.94 -2.74
N GLY A 57 7.99 -8.11 -3.39
CA GLY A 57 6.87 -8.86 -2.79
C GLY A 57 7.21 -10.32 -2.50
N ARG A 58 7.87 -11.01 -3.43
CA ARG A 58 8.34 -12.40 -3.22
C ARG A 58 9.37 -12.51 -2.10
N LEU A 59 10.23 -11.50 -1.92
CA LEU A 59 11.20 -11.52 -0.82
C LEU A 59 10.49 -11.60 0.54
N LEU A 60 9.42 -10.84 0.72
CA LEU A 60 8.69 -10.79 1.99
C LEU A 60 7.97 -12.10 2.30
N THR A 61 7.47 -12.82 1.29
CA THR A 61 6.83 -14.12 1.52
C THR A 61 7.83 -15.19 1.98
N THR A 62 9.10 -15.07 1.59
CA THR A 62 10.19 -15.96 2.02
C THR A 62 10.68 -15.73 3.45
N LEU A 63 10.25 -14.65 4.12
CA LEU A 63 10.60 -14.41 5.53
C LEU A 63 10.09 -15.57 6.40
N LYS A 64 10.94 -16.09 7.28
CA LYS A 64 10.60 -17.19 8.19
C LYS A 64 9.94 -16.68 9.48
N GLN A 65 10.36 -15.49 9.92
CA GLN A 65 9.89 -14.83 11.13
C GLN A 65 9.22 -13.48 10.79
N PRO A 66 8.46 -12.88 11.71
CA PRO A 66 8.00 -11.51 11.51
C PRO A 66 9.18 -10.53 11.62
N MET A 67 9.23 -9.56 10.70
CA MET A 67 10.15 -8.43 10.68
C MET A 67 9.41 -7.19 11.18
N ASP A 68 9.94 -6.55 12.21
CA ASP A 68 9.42 -5.31 12.76
C ASP A 68 10.30 -4.13 12.29
N VAL A 69 9.67 -3.13 11.68
CA VAL A 69 10.33 -1.98 11.09
C VAL A 69 9.87 -0.71 11.79
N GLU A 70 10.79 0.02 12.39
CA GLU A 70 10.51 1.29 13.09
C GLU A 70 11.08 2.44 12.28
N VAL A 71 10.23 3.39 11.93
CA VAL A 71 10.56 4.51 11.05
C VAL A 71 10.49 5.78 11.87
N TYR A 72 11.62 6.44 12.05
CA TYR A 72 11.73 7.68 12.81
C TYR A 72 11.79 8.85 11.84
N VAL A 73 10.79 9.72 11.92
CA VAL A 73 10.64 10.87 11.01
C VAL A 73 10.44 12.16 11.79
N THR A 74 10.89 13.27 11.21
CA THR A 74 10.60 14.61 11.73
C THR A 74 9.79 15.36 10.70
N ARG A 75 8.62 15.87 11.12
CA ARG A 75 7.69 16.62 10.29
C ARG A 75 7.89 18.12 10.44
N GLY A 76 7.42 18.88 9.46
CA GLY A 76 7.33 20.34 9.55
C GLY A 76 7.94 21.14 8.41
N LEU A 77 8.39 20.49 7.34
CA LEU A 77 8.59 21.14 6.03
C LEU A 77 7.68 20.43 5.03
N ALA A 78 7.13 21.15 4.05
CA ALA A 78 6.22 20.55 3.07
C ALA A 78 6.88 19.38 2.32
N LYS A 79 8.16 19.52 1.96
CA LYS A 79 8.96 18.46 1.32
C LYS A 79 9.14 17.22 2.22
N LEU A 80 9.33 17.41 3.53
CA LEU A 80 9.47 16.29 4.48
C LEU A 80 8.15 15.57 4.68
N ASP A 81 7.06 16.33 4.84
CA ASP A 81 5.74 15.75 5.06
C ASP A 81 5.31 14.94 3.83
N ALA A 82 5.53 15.48 2.62
CA ALA A 82 5.30 14.75 1.35
C ALA A 82 6.12 13.45 1.28
N PHE A 83 7.41 13.49 1.63
CA PHE A 83 8.25 12.30 1.67
C PHE A 83 7.77 11.27 2.69
N VAL A 84 7.30 11.70 3.87
CA VAL A 84 6.74 10.79 4.89
C VAL A 84 5.49 10.11 4.37
N PHE A 85 4.60 10.83 3.68
CA PHE A 85 3.42 10.22 3.05
C PHE A 85 3.81 9.16 2.02
N ASP A 86 4.75 9.48 1.14
CA ASP A 86 5.25 8.57 0.12
C ASP A 86 5.91 7.31 0.73
N LEU A 87 6.72 7.48 1.79
CA LEU A 87 7.34 6.38 2.52
C LEU A 87 6.30 5.52 3.25
N GLU A 88 5.30 6.13 3.87
CA GLU A 88 4.23 5.42 4.57
C GLU A 88 3.41 4.57 3.59
N ASP A 89 3.07 5.10 2.42
CA ASP A 89 2.35 4.36 1.39
C ASP A 89 3.17 3.18 0.85
N LEU A 90 4.48 3.37 0.64
CA LEU A 90 5.37 2.27 0.29
C LEU A 90 5.35 1.17 1.36
N LEU A 91 5.52 1.53 2.64
CA LEU A 91 5.56 0.55 3.74
C LEU A 91 4.24 -0.20 3.94
N LYS A 92 3.09 0.44 3.67
CA LYS A 92 1.78 -0.23 3.64
C LYS A 92 1.72 -1.31 2.57
N GLU A 93 2.32 -1.07 1.40
CA GLU A 93 2.40 -2.09 0.36
C GLU A 93 3.31 -3.26 0.79
N TYR A 94 4.43 -2.98 1.50
CA TYR A 94 5.25 -4.04 2.09
C TYR A 94 4.49 -4.86 3.14
N GLU A 95 3.76 -4.22 4.04
CA GLU A 95 2.94 -4.92 5.03
C GLU A 95 1.89 -5.82 4.37
N ARG A 96 1.19 -5.30 3.34
CA ARG A 96 0.20 -6.05 2.58
C ARG A 96 0.83 -7.23 1.85
N ALA A 97 1.95 -7.04 1.17
CA ALA A 97 2.67 -8.08 0.45
C ALA A 97 3.30 -9.12 1.39
N GLY A 98 3.74 -8.70 2.59
CA GLY A 98 4.31 -9.56 3.61
C GLY A 98 3.30 -10.45 4.33
N GLY A 99 1.99 -10.21 4.17
CA GLY A 99 0.93 -11.06 4.73
C GLY A 99 1.02 -11.20 6.25
N GLY A 100 1.41 -10.14 6.96
CA GLY A 100 1.58 -10.13 8.42
C GLY A 100 2.99 -10.50 8.92
N LYS A 101 3.90 -10.90 8.02
CA LYS A 101 5.33 -11.10 8.35
C LYS A 101 6.15 -9.82 8.33
N PHE A 102 5.61 -8.73 7.80
CA PHE A 102 6.26 -7.43 7.78
C PHE A 102 5.35 -6.44 8.50
N ARG A 103 5.83 -5.83 9.58
CA ARG A 103 5.10 -4.83 10.36
C ARG A 103 5.92 -3.56 10.42
N TYR A 104 5.28 -2.42 10.21
CA TYR A 104 5.96 -1.13 10.33
C TYR A 104 5.32 -0.28 11.44
N LYS A 105 6.12 0.61 12.05
CA LYS A 105 5.69 1.60 13.03
C LYS A 105 6.32 2.93 12.68
N LEU A 106 5.48 3.94 12.44
CA LEU A 106 5.93 5.31 12.22
C LEU A 106 6.00 6.05 13.56
N ILE A 107 7.17 6.57 13.90
CA ILE A 107 7.45 7.32 15.12
C ILE A 107 7.90 8.72 14.71
N GLU A 108 7.08 9.72 15.06
CA GLU A 108 7.47 11.11 14.85
C GLU A 108 8.37 11.57 15.98
N ALA A 109 9.64 11.90 15.69
CA ALA A 109 10.63 12.33 16.68
C ALA A 109 10.45 13.82 17.09
N LYS A 110 9.32 14.11 17.73
CA LYS A 110 8.98 15.46 18.22
C LYS A 110 9.51 15.72 19.63
N THR A 111 9.52 14.70 20.48
CA THR A 111 9.98 14.78 21.88
C THR A 111 11.46 14.42 21.99
N ASP A 112 12.13 14.94 23.02
CA ASP A 112 13.55 14.66 23.28
C ASP A 112 13.78 13.15 23.49
N GLU A 113 12.87 12.49 24.21
CA GLU A 113 12.89 11.04 24.45
C GLU A 113 12.87 10.21 23.15
N GLN A 114 12.09 10.63 22.15
CA GLN A 114 12.05 9.95 20.85
C GLN A 114 13.31 10.21 20.02
N ARG A 115 13.95 11.37 20.19
CA ARG A 115 15.23 11.69 19.55
C ARG A 115 16.36 10.90 20.18
N GLU A 116 16.37 10.75 21.50
CA GLU A 116 17.31 9.86 22.20
C GLU A 116 17.11 8.41 21.78
N ALA A 117 15.86 7.91 21.75
CA ALA A 117 15.57 6.56 21.26
C ALA A 117 16.04 6.34 19.82
N ALA A 118 15.89 7.35 18.94
CA ALA A 118 16.41 7.30 17.58
C ALA A 118 17.95 7.21 17.55
N LYS A 119 18.65 8.00 18.37
CA LYS A 119 20.11 7.94 18.52
C LYS A 119 20.58 6.59 19.05
N GLU A 120 19.95 6.07 20.09
CA GLU A 120 20.22 4.72 20.63
C GLU A 120 19.93 3.61 19.61
N ALA A 121 18.95 3.84 18.73
CA ALA A 121 18.65 2.91 17.65
C ALA A 121 19.70 2.93 16.52
N GLY A 122 20.65 3.88 16.54
CA GLY A 122 21.71 4.04 15.55
C GLY A 122 21.41 5.06 14.46
N LEU A 123 20.35 5.85 14.61
CA LEU A 123 19.96 6.88 13.64
C LEU A 123 20.76 8.16 13.86
N LYS A 124 20.99 8.89 12.76
CA LYS A 124 21.72 10.16 12.81
C LYS A 124 20.78 11.31 12.51
N GLU A 125 20.99 12.41 13.23
CA GLU A 125 20.31 13.66 12.95
C GLU A 125 20.84 14.27 11.66
N ALA A 126 19.94 14.69 10.78
CA ALA A 126 20.27 15.34 9.53
C ALA A 126 19.58 16.70 9.44
N ALA A 127 20.26 17.66 8.85
CA ALA A 127 19.68 18.96 8.54
C ALA A 127 18.98 18.88 7.17
N PHE A 128 17.67 19.02 7.18
CA PHE A 128 16.85 19.08 5.98
C PHE A 128 16.51 20.54 5.70
N GLY A 129 16.97 21.05 4.55
CA GLY A 129 16.62 22.39 4.08
C GLY A 129 15.68 22.33 2.89
N GLU A 130 14.72 23.24 2.83
CA GLU A 130 14.13 23.68 1.57
C GLU A 130 15.12 24.66 0.91
N GLY A 131 16.25 24.14 0.45
CA GLY A 131 17.16 24.86 -0.44
C GLY A 131 16.96 24.31 -1.84
N SER A 132 16.38 25.13 -2.72
CA SER A 132 16.53 24.90 -4.16
C SER A 132 18.02 24.75 -4.47
N GLU A 133 18.41 23.90 -5.42
CA GLU A 133 19.76 23.89 -6.00
C GLU A 133 20.16 25.27 -6.62
N THR A 134 19.28 26.26 -6.57
CA THR A 134 19.45 27.64 -7.00
C THR A 134 19.31 28.61 -5.81
N GLY A 135 20.34 28.67 -4.97
CA GLY A 135 21.00 29.88 -4.48
C GLY A 135 20.29 31.00 -3.68
N GLU A 136 18.97 31.24 -3.72
CA GLU A 136 18.50 32.61 -3.38
C GLU A 136 17.31 32.79 -2.42
N ASP A 137 16.59 31.76 -1.98
CA ASP A 137 15.45 31.96 -1.07
C ASP A 137 15.68 31.39 0.33
N GLN A 138 15.21 32.14 1.33
CA GLN A 138 15.43 31.94 2.77
C GLN A 138 15.26 30.47 3.18
N ALA A 139 16.39 29.77 3.31
CA ALA A 139 16.44 28.36 3.65
C ALA A 139 15.88 28.14 5.06
N SER A 140 14.67 27.59 5.14
CA SER A 140 14.14 27.03 6.38
C SER A 140 14.82 25.68 6.62
N ILE A 141 16.02 25.72 7.21
CA ILE A 141 16.77 24.52 7.60
C ILE A 141 16.15 23.97 8.88
N LYS A 142 15.57 22.77 8.83
CA LYS A 142 15.10 22.03 10.00
C LYS A 142 16.00 20.83 10.26
N GLN A 143 16.47 20.72 11.50
CA GLN A 143 17.17 19.53 11.97
C GLN A 143 16.14 18.47 12.39
N GLY A 144 16.38 17.23 11.99
CA GLY A 144 15.48 16.13 12.31
C GLY A 144 16.07 14.76 12.02
N TYR A 145 15.29 13.75 12.36
CA TYR A 145 15.58 12.35 12.10
C TYR A 145 14.77 11.88 10.90
N MET A 146 15.43 11.17 9.99
CA MET A 146 14.78 10.46 8.89
C MET A 146 15.50 9.13 8.72
N GLY A 147 15.06 8.12 9.44
CA GLY A 147 15.76 6.84 9.49
C GLY A 147 14.82 5.68 9.69
N ILE A 148 15.27 4.49 9.30
CA ILE A 148 14.51 3.25 9.43
C ILE A 148 15.35 2.24 10.18
N VAL A 149 14.76 1.59 11.18
CA VAL A 149 15.36 0.52 11.95
C VAL A 149 14.61 -0.76 11.64
N PHE A 150 15.33 -1.80 11.26
CA PHE A 150 14.81 -3.11 10.93
C PHE A 150 15.22 -4.10 12.01
N LYS A 151 14.25 -4.83 12.55
CA LYS A 151 14.44 -5.88 13.55
C LYS A 151 13.92 -7.19 12.99
N TYR A 152 14.77 -8.20 12.93
CA TYR A 152 14.43 -9.53 12.41
C TYR A 152 15.04 -10.61 13.30
N GLY A 153 14.23 -11.16 14.21
CA GLY A 153 14.71 -12.13 15.19
C GLY A 153 15.79 -11.53 16.10
N SER A 154 17.00 -12.08 16.02
CA SER A 154 18.18 -11.59 16.77
C SER A 154 18.98 -10.51 16.03
N GLU A 155 18.71 -10.34 14.73
CA GLU A 155 19.43 -9.39 13.89
C GLU A 155 18.73 -8.01 13.90
N LYS A 156 19.54 -6.95 13.97
CA LYS A 156 19.09 -5.56 13.91
C LYS A 156 19.99 -4.80 12.95
N ASP A 157 19.40 -4.08 12.00
CA ASP A 157 20.12 -3.15 11.13
C ASP A 157 19.32 -1.85 10.99
N ALA A 158 19.98 -0.75 10.67
CA ALA A 158 19.34 0.54 10.52
C ALA A 158 19.87 1.30 9.30
N ILE A 159 18.97 2.02 8.63
CA ILE A 159 19.30 3.04 7.65
C ILE A 159 19.34 4.37 8.41
N PRO A 160 20.54 4.93 8.68
CA PRO A 160 20.70 6.03 9.61
C PRO A 160 20.16 7.37 9.10
N ILE A 161 20.18 7.58 7.78
CA ILE A 161 19.70 8.80 7.13
C ILE A 161 19.06 8.42 5.78
N LEU A 162 17.82 8.87 5.57
CA LEU A 162 17.15 8.89 4.27
C LEU A 162 17.13 10.30 3.72
N SER A 163 17.50 10.44 2.45
CA SER A 163 17.48 11.72 1.75
C SER A 163 16.12 11.94 1.08
N PRO A 164 15.32 12.94 1.49
CA PRO A 164 14.00 13.22 0.91
C PRO A 164 14.06 13.72 -0.54
N GLU A 165 15.25 14.01 -1.07
CA GLU A 165 15.46 14.43 -2.45
C GLU A 165 15.44 13.28 -3.45
N ARG A 166 15.55 12.04 -2.96
CA ARG A 166 15.60 10.83 -3.79
C ARG A 166 14.56 9.83 -3.30
N THR A 167 13.31 10.06 -3.67
CA THR A 167 12.23 9.07 -3.54
C THR A 167 12.41 7.90 -4.51
N ASP A 168 13.06 8.17 -5.66
CA ASP A 168 13.32 7.20 -6.72
C ASP A 168 14.43 6.22 -6.31
N GLY A 169 14.02 5.21 -5.54
CA GLY A 169 14.91 4.16 -5.07
C GLY A 169 14.58 3.67 -3.67
N LEU A 170 13.75 4.34 -2.88
CA LEU A 170 13.44 3.92 -1.50
C LEU A 170 13.11 2.43 -1.40
N GLU A 171 12.31 1.90 -2.33
CA GLU A 171 12.01 0.46 -2.43
C GLU A 171 13.29 -0.37 -2.53
N PHE A 172 14.20 -0.03 -3.43
CA PHE A 172 15.45 -0.76 -3.63
C PHE A 172 16.30 -0.78 -2.35
N TRP A 173 16.45 0.36 -1.67
CA TRP A 173 17.25 0.45 -0.45
C TRP A 173 16.62 -0.38 0.68
N ILE A 174 15.30 -0.30 0.85
CA ILE A 174 14.54 -1.06 1.84
C ILE A 174 14.62 -2.56 1.54
N THR A 175 14.28 -2.98 0.31
CA THR A 175 14.33 -4.39 -0.13
C THR A 175 15.73 -4.97 0.03
N ASN A 176 16.77 -4.22 -0.34
CA ASN A 176 18.13 -4.67 -0.20
C ASN A 176 18.49 -4.92 1.27
N LYS A 177 18.06 -4.03 2.18
CA LYS A 177 18.28 -4.20 3.63
C LYS A 177 17.49 -5.36 4.22
N VAL A 178 16.23 -5.53 3.82
CA VAL A 178 15.42 -6.70 4.19
C VAL A 178 16.10 -7.99 3.75
N ARG A 179 16.65 -8.03 2.53
CA ARG A 179 17.39 -9.19 2.01
C ARG A 179 18.64 -9.48 2.83
N GLU A 180 19.44 -8.46 3.11
CA GLU A 180 20.67 -8.59 3.88
C GLU A 180 20.41 -9.17 5.28
N LEU A 181 19.39 -8.65 5.98
CA LEU A 181 18.98 -9.14 7.30
C LEU A 181 18.44 -10.56 7.26
N ARG A 182 17.65 -10.88 6.24
CA ARG A 182 17.12 -12.24 6.06
C ARG A 182 18.26 -13.24 5.84
N ASP A 183 19.30 -12.87 5.09
CA ASP A 183 20.41 -13.79 4.78
C ASP A 183 21.37 -13.96 5.96
N LYS A 184 21.37 -13.03 6.93
CA LYS A 184 22.15 -13.10 8.16
C LYS A 184 21.50 -13.95 9.27
N ALA A 185 20.18 -14.09 9.26
CA ALA A 185 19.39 -14.79 10.28
C ALA A 185 19.04 -16.24 9.92
#